data_AF-A0A7W8Q3M3-F1
#
_entry.id   AF-A0A7W8Q3M3-F1
#
_cell.length_a   1.000
_cell.length_b   1.000
_cell.length_c   1.000
_cell.angle_alpha   90.00
_cell.angle_beta   90.00
_cell.angle_gamma   90.00
#
_symmetry.space_group_name_H-M   'P 1'
#
loop_
_entity.id
_entity.type
_entity.pdbx_description
1 polymer ?
#
loop_
_entity_poly.entity_id
_entity_poly.type
_entity_poly.pdbx_seq_one_letter_code
_entity_poly.pdbx_strand_id
1 'polypeptide(L)'
;MGKSRGGPRDTLARLFLDVTGELPDDASVLRMRRVSGALNLRDNDALWSVLVMLEYYGRLYEVMPERIRRAGAGSLDVVRTEARAATDVLMAQHRDALARCKATIELAERMTGEHEARYRAALAELDRQALSVLVERASGRLARMVGNRLVAVTAMAAREQRQRLDAAAASCERGVMRRVVRACYGLMVCALVVLLLAAGAGW
;
A
#
# COMPACT_ATOMS: atom_id res chain seq x y z
N MET A 1 -100.87 16.85 32.82
CA MET A 1 -100.57 18.24 33.24
C MET A 1 -99.22 18.25 33.92
N GLY A 2 -98.30 19.12 33.49
CA GLY A 2 -96.97 19.23 34.07
C GLY A 2 -95.97 19.83 33.08
N LYS A 3 -96.25 21.05 32.61
CA LYS A 3 -95.32 21.82 31.77
C LYS A 3 -94.11 22.14 32.66
N SER A 4 -93.06 21.31 32.57
CA SER A 4 -91.79 21.59 33.20
C SER A 4 -91.30 22.94 32.66
N ARG A 5 -91.28 23.95 33.52
CA ARG A 5 -90.70 25.25 33.22
C ARG A 5 -89.20 25.03 33.08
N GLY A 6 -88.74 24.79 31.85
CA GLY A 6 -87.33 24.83 31.50
C GLY A 6 -86.76 26.16 31.96
N GLY A 7 -85.84 26.12 32.91
CA GLY A 7 -85.29 27.31 33.51
C GLY A 7 -84.42 28.07 32.51
N PRO A 8 -83.99 29.31 32.82
CA PRO A 8 -83.06 30.06 31.98
C PRO A 8 -81.73 29.32 31.71
N ARG A 9 -81.42 28.23 32.44
CA ARG A 9 -80.27 27.33 32.20
C ARG A 9 -80.49 26.46 30.98
N ASP A 10 -81.69 25.94 30.81
CA ASP A 10 -82.03 25.04 29.71
C ASP A 10 -82.13 25.81 28.38
N THR A 11 -82.61 27.07 28.40
CA THR A 11 -82.70 27.90 27.20
C THR A 11 -81.32 28.27 26.65
N LEU A 12 -80.37 28.59 27.52
CA LEU A 12 -79.02 29.03 27.16
C LEU A 12 -78.17 27.84 26.70
N ALA A 13 -78.31 26.69 27.38
CA ALA A 13 -77.70 25.44 26.94
C ALA A 13 -78.24 24.98 25.58
N ARG A 14 -79.55 25.16 25.34
CA ARG A 14 -80.19 24.84 24.07
C ARG A 14 -79.75 25.78 22.95
N LEU A 15 -79.68 27.09 23.21
CA LEU A 15 -79.14 28.06 22.24
C LEU A 15 -77.69 27.74 21.89
N PHE A 16 -76.88 27.39 22.89
CA PHE A 16 -75.49 27.01 22.66
C PHE A 16 -75.40 25.75 21.77
N LEU A 17 -76.23 24.74 22.04
CA LEU A 17 -76.32 23.54 21.20
C LEU A 17 -76.79 23.87 19.77
N ASP A 18 -77.81 24.71 19.62
CA ASP A 18 -78.38 25.05 18.31
C ASP A 18 -77.38 25.84 17.45
N VAL A 19 -76.54 26.68 18.06
CA VAL A 19 -75.57 27.53 17.36
C VAL A 19 -74.24 26.81 17.11
N THR A 20 -73.76 26.02 18.06
CA THR A 20 -72.40 25.43 18.03
C THR A 20 -72.38 23.94 17.70
N GLY A 21 -73.52 23.25 17.83
CA GLY A 21 -73.63 21.79 17.69
C GLY A 21 -73.12 21.00 18.89
N GLU A 22 -72.60 21.66 19.92
CA GLU A 22 -72.03 21.02 21.12
C GLU A 22 -72.78 21.47 22.38
N LEU A 23 -72.79 20.64 23.42
CA LEU A 23 -73.34 21.06 24.72
C LEU A 23 -72.32 21.94 25.46
N PRO A 24 -72.74 23.05 26.11
CA PRO A 24 -71.83 23.79 26.98
C PRO A 24 -71.57 22.99 28.27
N ASP A 25 -70.39 23.15 28.85
CA ASP A 25 -70.11 22.64 30.19
C ASP A 25 -70.66 23.60 31.25
N ASP A 26 -70.75 23.15 32.51
CA ASP A 26 -71.29 23.95 33.60
C ASP A 26 -70.48 25.24 33.83
N ALA A 27 -69.17 25.19 33.57
CA ALA A 27 -68.27 26.34 33.67
C ALA A 27 -68.58 27.40 32.60
N SER A 28 -68.84 26.99 31.36
CA SER A 28 -69.26 27.85 30.25
C SER A 28 -70.60 28.50 30.54
N VAL A 29 -71.58 27.74 31.04
CA VAL A 29 -72.89 28.30 31.43
C VAL A 29 -72.72 29.35 32.53
N LEU A 30 -71.86 29.09 33.51
CA LEU A 30 -71.57 30.05 34.58
C LEU A 30 -70.81 31.29 34.08
N ARG A 31 -69.83 31.14 33.19
CA ARG A 31 -69.10 32.26 32.57
C ARG A 31 -70.03 33.15 31.77
N MET A 32 -70.83 32.56 30.87
CA MET A 32 -71.81 33.28 30.08
C MET A 32 -72.83 34.01 30.97
N ARG A 33 -73.31 33.40 32.06
CA ARG A 33 -74.19 34.11 33.01
C ARG A 33 -73.51 35.29 33.70
N ARG A 34 -72.26 35.16 34.13
CA ARG A 34 -71.53 36.26 34.76
C ARG A 34 -71.33 37.42 33.78
N VAL A 35 -70.95 37.13 32.54
CA VAL A 35 -70.77 38.14 31.50
C VAL A 35 -72.10 38.80 31.14
N SER A 36 -73.16 38.00 30.97
CA SER A 36 -74.51 38.51 30.72
C SER A 36 -75.02 39.42 31.86
N GLY A 37 -74.79 39.04 33.12
CA GLY A 37 -75.14 39.86 34.28
C GLY A 37 -74.36 41.17 34.33
N ALA A 38 -73.07 41.16 33.99
CA ALA A 38 -72.24 42.37 33.90
C ALA A 38 -72.69 43.31 32.76
N LEU A 39 -73.21 42.74 31.68
CA LEU A 39 -73.73 43.48 30.52
C LEU A 39 -75.23 43.82 30.64
N ASN A 40 -75.89 43.41 31.73
CA ASN A 40 -77.33 43.59 31.97
C ASN A 40 -78.22 43.11 30.81
N LEU A 41 -77.89 41.95 30.24
CA LEU A 41 -78.63 41.40 29.10
C LEU A 41 -79.97 40.81 29.54
N ARG A 42 -81.01 41.06 28.72
CA ARG A 42 -82.32 40.44 28.91
C ARG A 42 -82.34 39.03 28.31
N ASP A 43 -83.25 38.18 28.79
CA ASP A 43 -83.34 36.76 28.38
C ASP A 43 -83.60 36.54 26.87
N ASN A 44 -84.14 37.55 26.16
CA ASN A 44 -84.45 37.48 24.72
C ASN A 44 -83.54 38.37 23.86
N ASP A 45 -82.39 38.79 24.39
CA ASP A 45 -81.45 39.64 23.66
C ASP A 45 -80.73 38.86 22.54
N ALA A 46 -80.58 39.47 21.36
CA ALA A 46 -79.80 38.89 20.27
C ALA A 46 -78.32 38.72 20.64
N LEU A 47 -77.83 39.48 21.63
CA LEU A 47 -76.45 39.37 22.10
C LEU A 47 -76.12 38.03 22.76
N TRP A 48 -77.13 37.25 23.17
CA TRP A 48 -76.91 35.87 23.64
C TRP A 48 -76.23 34.99 22.61
N SER A 49 -76.58 35.10 21.33
CA SER A 49 -75.93 34.34 20.26
C SER A 49 -74.46 34.71 20.07
N VAL A 50 -74.14 36.00 20.23
CA VAL A 50 -72.75 36.49 20.18
C VAL A 50 -71.97 35.95 21.38
N LEU A 51 -72.55 35.97 22.56
CA LEU A 51 -71.93 35.45 23.78
C LEU A 51 -71.66 33.94 23.68
N VAL A 52 -72.61 33.19 23.11
CA VAL A 52 -72.46 31.75 22.80
C VAL A 52 -71.28 31.53 21.86
N MET A 53 -71.17 32.29 20.77
CA MET A 53 -70.06 32.15 19.83
C MET A 53 -68.71 32.51 20.44
N LEU A 54 -68.65 33.54 21.28
CA LEU A 54 -67.42 33.92 21.98
C LEU A 54 -66.98 32.87 23.00
N GLU A 55 -67.92 32.29 23.75
CA GLU A 55 -67.61 31.19 24.67
C GLU A 55 -67.15 29.94 23.91
N TYR A 56 -67.76 29.63 22.76
CA TYR A 56 -67.32 28.55 21.88
C TYR A 56 -65.90 28.75 21.37
N TYR A 57 -65.58 29.93 20.84
CA TYR A 57 -64.22 30.24 20.39
C TYR A 57 -63.22 30.28 21.55
N GLY A 58 -63.62 30.81 22.71
CA GLY A 58 -62.79 30.79 23.92
C GLY A 58 -62.39 29.36 24.30
N ARG A 59 -63.37 28.46 24.39
CA ARG A 59 -63.14 27.03 24.68
C ARG A 59 -62.26 26.36 23.62
N LEU A 60 -62.51 26.66 22.35
CA LEU A 60 -61.73 26.14 21.24
C LEU A 60 -60.25 26.55 21.36
N TYR A 61 -59.99 27.83 21.65
CA TYR A 61 -58.62 28.35 21.78
C TYR A 61 -57.92 27.96 23.09
N GLU A 62 -58.65 27.62 24.15
CA GLU A 62 -58.05 27.05 25.36
C GLU A 62 -57.47 25.65 25.12
N VAL A 63 -58.16 24.80 24.36
CA VAL A 63 -57.73 23.40 24.13
C VAL A 63 -56.80 23.24 22.92
N MET A 64 -56.86 24.14 21.95
CA MET A 64 -56.12 24.03 20.69
C MET A 64 -54.59 23.96 20.87
N PRO A 65 -53.94 24.78 21.71
CA PRO A 65 -52.48 24.72 21.89
C PRO A 65 -51.98 23.36 22.35
N GLU A 66 -52.73 22.69 23.23
CA GLU A 66 -52.38 21.36 23.72
C GLU A 66 -52.57 20.28 22.65
N ARG A 67 -53.59 20.43 21.79
CA ARG A 67 -53.80 19.55 20.63
C ARG A 67 -52.68 19.70 19.61
N ILE A 68 -52.24 20.93 19.34
CA ILE A 68 -51.10 21.21 18.47
C ILE A 68 -49.83 20.59 19.04
N ARG A 69 -49.56 20.77 20.34
CA ARG A 69 -48.38 20.18 20.99
C ARG A 69 -48.37 18.66 20.91
N ARG A 70 -49.51 18.01 21.17
CA ARG A 70 -49.64 16.54 21.07
C ARG A 70 -49.46 16.03 19.63
N ALA A 71 -50.05 16.71 18.66
CA ALA A 71 -49.87 16.36 17.25
C ALA A 71 -48.42 16.54 16.79
N GLY A 72 -47.75 17.61 17.24
CA GLY A 72 -46.35 17.89 16.91
C GLY A 72 -45.36 16.95 17.58
N ALA A 73 -45.54 16.63 18.87
CA ALA A 73 -44.63 15.77 19.63
C ALA A 73 -44.51 14.37 19.00
N GLY A 74 -45.64 13.74 18.68
CA GLY A 74 -45.64 12.41 18.06
C GLY A 74 -44.96 12.38 16.69
N SER A 75 -45.13 13.43 15.88
CA SER A 75 -44.50 13.50 14.55
C SER A 75 -43.00 13.77 14.64
N LEU A 76 -42.58 14.71 15.49
CA LEU A 76 -41.17 15.12 15.59
C LEU A 76 -40.29 14.04 16.23
N ASP A 77 -40.81 13.30 17.21
CA ASP A 77 -40.04 12.23 17.84
C ASP A 77 -39.81 11.07 16.87
N VAL A 78 -40.81 10.72 16.05
CA VAL A 78 -40.64 9.72 14.98
C VAL A 78 -39.56 10.17 13.99
N VAL A 79 -39.66 11.39 13.48
CA VAL A 79 -38.66 11.95 12.55
C VAL A 79 -37.27 11.98 13.19
N ARG A 80 -37.16 12.34 14.47
CA ARG A 80 -35.88 12.36 15.19
C ARG A 80 -35.29 10.95 15.34
N THR A 81 -36.12 9.95 15.64
CA THR A 81 -35.65 8.56 15.76
C THR A 81 -35.20 8.00 14.41
N GLU A 82 -35.94 8.28 13.34
CA GLU A 82 -35.58 7.87 11.99
C GLU A 82 -34.30 8.57 11.51
N ALA A 83 -34.17 9.87 11.75
CA ALA A 83 -32.96 10.62 11.43
C ALA A 83 -31.74 10.05 12.18
N ARG A 84 -31.87 9.72 13.47
CA ARG A 84 -30.79 9.07 14.24
C ARG A 84 -30.42 7.70 13.68
N ALA A 85 -31.42 6.87 13.39
CA ALA A 85 -31.19 5.55 12.80
C ALA A 85 -30.49 5.65 11.44
N ALA A 86 -30.90 6.59 10.59
CA ALA A 86 -30.25 6.85 9.31
C ALA A 86 -28.80 7.33 9.48
N THR A 87 -28.54 8.23 10.44
CA THR A 87 -27.16 8.66 10.73
C THR A 87 -26.30 7.53 11.27
N ASP A 88 -26.84 6.65 12.10
CA ASP A 88 -26.09 5.51 12.65
C ASP A 88 -25.72 4.51 11.57
N VAL A 89 -26.65 4.21 10.65
CA VAL A 89 -26.40 3.37 9.47
C VAL A 89 -25.33 3.99 8.58
N LEU A 90 -25.43 5.29 8.29
CA LEU A 90 -24.44 6.00 7.48
C LEU A 90 -23.06 5.99 8.14
N MET A 91 -22.98 6.22 9.45
CA MET A 91 -21.72 6.14 10.20
C MET A 91 -21.13 4.73 10.17
N ALA A 92 -21.94 3.69 10.29
CA ALA A 92 -21.48 2.31 10.18
C ALA A 92 -20.92 2.02 8.78
N GLN A 93 -21.61 2.46 7.73
CA GLN A 93 -21.15 2.33 6.34
C GLN A 93 -19.83 3.08 6.11
N HIS A 94 -19.68 4.30 6.65
CA HIS A 94 -18.43 5.05 6.56
C HIS A 94 -17.28 4.34 7.26
N ARG A 95 -17.50 3.79 8.46
CA ARG A 95 -16.46 3.02 9.18
C ARG A 95 -16.05 1.77 8.40
N ASP A 96 -17.01 1.05 7.83
CA ASP A 96 -16.73 -0.12 6.99
C ASP A 96 -15.96 0.24 5.72
N ALA A 97 -16.34 1.32 5.03
CA ALA A 97 -15.63 1.82 3.86
C ALA A 97 -14.19 2.23 4.19
N LEU A 98 -13.97 2.90 5.33
CA LEU A 98 -12.63 3.24 5.81
C LEU A 98 -11.81 2.00 6.15
N ALA A 99 -12.41 0.98 6.78
CA ALA A 99 -11.74 -0.28 7.06
C ALA A 99 -11.31 -1.01 5.77
N ARG A 100 -12.18 -1.04 4.75
CA ARG A 100 -11.86 -1.59 3.43
C ARG A 100 -10.74 -0.82 2.74
N CYS A 101 -10.79 0.51 2.76
CA CYS A 101 -9.74 1.35 2.21
C CYS A 101 -8.39 1.07 2.88
N LYS A 102 -8.36 1.00 4.22
CA LYS A 102 -7.16 0.66 4.98
C LYS A 102 -6.60 -0.71 4.57
N ALA A 103 -7.45 -1.74 4.49
CA ALA A 103 -7.02 -3.07 4.07
C ALA A 103 -6.44 -3.10 2.65
N THR A 104 -6.99 -2.29 1.73
CA THR A 104 -6.44 -2.17 0.37
C THR A 104 -5.08 -1.47 0.34
N ILE A 105 -4.86 -0.46 1.18
CA ILE A 105 -3.57 0.22 1.31
C ILE A 105 -2.53 -0.75 1.88
N GLU A 106 -2.85 -1.48 2.96
CA GLU A 106 -1.94 -2.48 3.56
C GLU A 106 -1.62 -3.62 2.58
N LEU A 107 -2.56 -3.99 1.70
CA LEU A 107 -2.28 -4.95 0.63
C LEU A 107 -1.30 -4.37 -0.40
N ALA A 108 -1.53 -3.14 -0.86
CA ALA A 108 -0.66 -2.47 -1.83
C ALA A 108 0.75 -2.26 -1.28
N GLU A 109 0.90 -1.88 -0.01
CA GLU A 109 2.19 -1.76 0.67
C GLU A 109 2.94 -3.09 0.70
N ARG A 110 2.26 -4.20 1.06
CA ARG A 110 2.86 -5.54 1.05
C ARG A 110 3.34 -5.94 -0.34
N MET A 111 2.50 -5.74 -1.36
CA MET A 111 2.86 -6.04 -2.74
C MET A 111 4.06 -5.21 -3.21
N THR A 112 4.11 -3.94 -2.83
CA THR A 112 5.22 -3.04 -3.18
C THR A 112 6.52 -3.48 -2.50
N GLY A 113 6.47 -3.84 -1.21
CA GLY A 113 7.62 -4.36 -0.49
C GLY A 113 8.13 -5.69 -1.06
N GLU A 114 7.22 -6.61 -1.41
CA GLU A 114 7.59 -7.86 -2.07
C GLU A 114 8.22 -7.63 -3.46
N HIS A 115 7.64 -6.74 -4.26
CA HIS A 115 8.19 -6.39 -5.57
C HIS A 115 9.57 -5.78 -5.43
N GLU A 116 9.76 -4.82 -4.52
CA GLU A 116 11.07 -4.19 -4.29
C GLU A 116 12.12 -5.24 -3.87
N ALA A 117 11.78 -6.16 -2.96
CA ALA A 117 12.66 -7.23 -2.53
C ALA A 117 13.04 -8.16 -3.71
N ARG A 118 12.07 -8.56 -4.54
CA ARG A 118 12.33 -9.38 -5.74
C ARG A 118 13.22 -8.65 -6.75
N TYR A 119 12.97 -7.35 -6.97
CA TYR A 119 13.80 -6.53 -7.86
C TYR A 119 15.24 -6.43 -7.37
N ARG A 120 15.45 -6.15 -6.07
CA ARG A 120 16.80 -6.09 -5.47
C ARG A 120 17.53 -7.43 -5.58
N ALA A 121 16.84 -8.54 -5.33
CA ALA A 121 17.41 -9.88 -5.46
C ALA A 121 17.81 -10.19 -6.91
N ALA A 122 16.95 -9.87 -7.88
CA ALA A 122 17.24 -10.05 -9.30
C ALA A 122 18.43 -9.21 -9.76
N LEU A 123 18.53 -7.96 -9.31
CA LEU A 123 19.67 -7.09 -9.59
C LEU A 123 20.97 -7.65 -9.01
N ALA A 124 20.96 -8.12 -7.75
CA ALA A 124 22.13 -8.71 -7.11
C ALA A 124 22.60 -9.99 -7.84
N GLU A 125 21.67 -10.80 -8.31
CA GLU A 125 21.99 -12.02 -9.07
C GLU A 125 22.59 -11.70 -10.44
N LEU A 126 22.03 -10.71 -11.16
CA LEU A 126 22.58 -10.23 -12.43
C LEU A 126 23.99 -9.66 -12.26
N ASP A 127 24.22 -8.85 -11.23
CA ASP A 127 25.54 -8.28 -10.94
C ASP A 127 26.56 -9.38 -10.63
N ARG A 128 26.17 -10.37 -9.81
CA ARG A 128 27.00 -11.54 -9.50
C ARG A 128 27.39 -12.32 -10.75
N GLN A 129 26.45 -12.56 -11.66
CA GLN A 129 26.70 -13.25 -12.93
C GLN A 129 27.60 -12.42 -13.86
N ALA A 130 27.40 -11.11 -13.94
CA ALA A 130 28.25 -10.23 -14.73
C ALA A 130 29.69 -10.22 -14.21
N LEU A 131 29.86 -10.12 -12.88
CA LEU A 131 31.16 -10.17 -12.22
C LEU A 131 31.86 -11.52 -12.45
N SER A 132 31.17 -12.66 -12.36
CA SER A 132 31.79 -13.97 -12.61
C SER A 132 32.32 -14.09 -14.04
N VAL A 133 31.57 -13.61 -15.04
CA VAL A 133 32.00 -13.62 -16.44
C VAL A 133 33.21 -12.69 -16.65
N LEU A 134 33.22 -11.51 -16.02
CA LEU A 134 34.35 -10.59 -16.10
C LEU A 134 35.61 -11.16 -15.44
N VAL A 135 35.47 -11.79 -14.28
CA VAL A 135 36.56 -12.45 -13.56
C VAL A 135 37.12 -13.62 -14.36
N GLU A 136 36.27 -14.45 -14.97
CA GLU A 136 36.69 -15.57 -15.82
C GLU A 136 37.43 -15.09 -17.08
N ARG A 137 36.95 -14.02 -17.71
CA ARG A 137 37.65 -13.40 -18.85
C ARG A 137 38.97 -12.76 -18.45
N ALA A 138 39.04 -12.15 -17.27
CA ALA A 138 40.27 -11.56 -16.75
C ALA A 138 41.30 -12.65 -16.40
N SER A 139 40.89 -13.70 -15.70
CA SER A 139 41.76 -14.83 -15.35
C SER A 139 42.25 -15.56 -16.60
N GLY A 140 41.39 -15.80 -17.60
CA GLY A 140 41.78 -16.42 -18.87
C GLY A 140 42.76 -15.56 -19.70
N ARG A 141 42.72 -14.23 -19.56
CA ARG A 141 43.74 -13.34 -20.16
C ARG A 141 45.05 -13.38 -19.37
N LEU A 142 44.99 -13.33 -18.05
CA LEU A 142 46.16 -13.42 -17.17
C LEU A 142 46.87 -14.76 -17.34
N ALA A 143 46.15 -15.88 -17.35
CA ALA A 143 46.70 -17.21 -17.55
C ALA A 143 47.44 -17.33 -18.90
N ARG A 144 46.86 -16.79 -19.97
CA ARG A 144 47.52 -16.74 -21.30
C ARG A 144 48.77 -15.87 -21.31
N MET A 145 48.72 -14.69 -20.69
CA MET A 145 49.87 -13.79 -20.61
C MET A 145 51.03 -14.40 -19.80
N VAL A 146 50.71 -14.95 -18.62
CA VAL A 146 51.68 -15.61 -17.75
C VAL A 146 52.22 -16.88 -18.42
N GLY A 147 51.35 -17.70 -19.02
CA GLY A 147 51.75 -18.91 -19.75
C GLY A 147 52.70 -18.60 -20.91
N ASN A 148 52.37 -17.63 -21.76
CA ASN A 148 53.23 -17.21 -22.87
C ASN A 148 54.60 -16.71 -22.38
N ARG A 149 54.63 -15.96 -21.28
CA ARG A 149 55.89 -15.46 -20.70
C ARG A 149 56.72 -16.59 -20.09
N LEU A 150 56.10 -17.52 -19.38
CA LEU A 150 56.78 -18.70 -18.82
C LEU A 150 57.37 -19.57 -19.93
N VAL A 151 56.61 -19.85 -20.99
CA VAL A 151 57.10 -20.60 -22.16
C VAL A 151 58.26 -19.89 -22.84
N ALA A 152 58.20 -18.57 -22.99
CA ALA A 152 59.31 -17.79 -23.55
C ALA A 152 60.58 -17.89 -22.66
N VAL A 153 60.44 -17.76 -21.34
CA VAL A 153 61.56 -17.87 -20.40
C VAL A 153 62.15 -19.29 -20.41
N THR A 154 61.33 -20.33 -20.39
CA THR A 154 61.81 -21.72 -20.42
C THR A 154 62.45 -22.07 -21.77
N ALA A 155 61.91 -21.59 -22.89
CA ALA A 155 62.51 -21.77 -24.21
C ALA A 155 63.88 -21.07 -24.31
N MET A 156 64.01 -19.86 -23.75
CA MET A 156 65.30 -19.17 -23.68
C MET A 156 66.31 -19.94 -22.82
N ALA A 157 65.89 -20.42 -21.64
CA ALA A 157 66.76 -21.22 -20.77
C ALA A 157 67.19 -22.54 -21.43
N ALA A 158 66.29 -23.21 -22.15
CA ALA A 158 66.59 -24.42 -22.89
C ALA A 158 67.57 -24.19 -24.06
N ARG A 159 67.42 -23.07 -24.78
CA ARG A 159 68.37 -22.68 -25.85
C ARG A 159 69.76 -22.37 -25.30
N GLU A 160 69.83 -21.61 -24.21
CA GLU A 160 71.09 -21.32 -23.52
C GLU A 160 71.78 -22.62 -23.08
N GLN A 161 71.02 -23.55 -22.49
CA GLN A 161 71.57 -24.83 -22.07
C GLN A 161 72.03 -25.69 -23.26
N ARG A 162 71.29 -25.68 -24.37
CA ARG A 162 71.69 -26.35 -25.62
C ARG A 162 73.00 -25.77 -26.15
N GLN A 163 73.12 -24.44 -26.21
CA GLN A 163 74.36 -23.76 -26.64
C GLN A 163 75.56 -24.12 -25.76
N ARG A 164 75.37 -24.22 -24.44
CA ARG A 164 76.42 -24.67 -23.52
C ARG A 164 76.86 -26.11 -23.78
N LEU A 165 75.91 -27.01 -24.04
CA LEU A 165 76.22 -28.41 -24.38
C LEU A 165 76.94 -28.53 -25.73
N ASP A 166 76.49 -27.80 -26.75
CA ASP A 166 77.12 -27.80 -28.08
C ASP A 166 78.54 -27.22 -28.03
N ALA A 167 78.76 -26.15 -27.25
CA ALA A 167 80.09 -25.59 -27.01
C ALA A 167 81.02 -26.58 -26.29
N ALA A 168 80.51 -27.32 -25.30
CA ALA A 168 81.25 -28.38 -24.61
C ALA A 168 81.59 -29.53 -25.57
N ALA A 169 80.65 -29.98 -26.41
CA ALA A 169 80.87 -31.02 -27.41
C ALA A 169 81.93 -30.61 -28.44
N ALA A 170 81.83 -29.40 -29.00
CA ALA A 170 82.82 -28.87 -29.95
C ALA A 170 84.22 -28.73 -29.33
N SER A 171 84.33 -28.49 -28.01
CA SER A 171 85.62 -28.49 -27.32
C SER A 171 86.21 -29.91 -27.19
N CYS A 172 85.36 -30.91 -26.95
CA CYS A 172 85.73 -32.31 -26.90
C CYS A 172 86.19 -32.82 -28.26
N GLU A 173 85.43 -32.54 -29.33
CA GLU A 173 85.79 -32.88 -30.71
C GLU A 173 87.14 -32.27 -31.12
N ARG A 174 87.37 -30.98 -30.82
CA ARG A 174 88.68 -30.34 -31.05
C ARG A 174 89.80 -31.05 -30.27
N GLY A 175 89.53 -31.48 -29.03
CA GLY A 175 90.47 -32.25 -28.22
C GLY A 175 90.77 -33.64 -28.79
N VAL A 176 89.76 -34.34 -29.31
CA VAL A 176 89.91 -35.64 -29.99
C VAL A 176 90.66 -35.47 -31.31
N MET A 177 90.27 -34.52 -32.14
CA MET A 177 90.90 -34.25 -33.43
C MET A 177 92.37 -33.87 -33.26
N ARG A 178 92.72 -33.04 -32.26
CA ARG A 178 94.12 -32.75 -31.92
C ARG A 178 94.90 -33.99 -31.51
N ARG A 179 94.29 -34.92 -30.75
CA ARG A 179 94.93 -36.19 -30.38
C ARG A 179 95.12 -37.11 -31.57
N VAL A 180 94.12 -37.24 -32.45
CA VAL A 180 94.20 -38.03 -33.70
C VAL A 180 95.26 -37.46 -34.63
N VAL A 181 95.27 -36.15 -34.85
CA VAL A 181 96.29 -35.48 -35.68
C VAL A 181 97.68 -35.71 -35.10
N ARG A 182 97.89 -35.57 -33.78
CA ARG A 182 99.18 -35.91 -33.14
C ARG A 182 99.56 -37.37 -33.31
N ALA A 183 98.61 -38.30 -33.21
CA ALA A 183 98.86 -39.72 -33.44
C ALA A 183 99.27 -39.99 -34.90
N CYS A 184 98.59 -39.38 -35.89
CA CYS A 184 98.95 -39.49 -37.30
C CYS A 184 100.31 -38.87 -37.61
N TYR A 185 100.61 -37.69 -37.06
CA TYR A 185 101.95 -37.09 -37.18
C TYR A 185 103.02 -37.96 -36.51
N GLY A 186 102.75 -38.54 -35.34
CA GLY A 186 103.64 -39.49 -34.67
C GLY A 186 103.89 -40.74 -35.52
N LEU A 187 102.85 -41.30 -36.15
CA LEU A 187 102.97 -42.42 -37.07
C LEU A 187 103.75 -42.06 -38.34
N MET A 188 103.53 -40.88 -38.93
CA MET A 188 104.30 -40.40 -40.09
C MET A 188 105.76 -40.17 -39.75
N VAL A 189 106.06 -39.58 -38.59
CA VAL A 189 107.45 -39.41 -38.12
C VAL A 189 108.10 -40.76 -37.84
N CYS A 190 107.41 -41.69 -37.18
CA CYS A 190 107.90 -43.06 -37.02
C CYS A 190 108.16 -43.74 -38.37
N ALA A 191 107.24 -43.62 -39.34
CA ALA A 191 107.42 -44.16 -40.68
C ALA A 191 108.62 -43.54 -41.40
N LEU A 192 108.83 -42.23 -41.27
CA LEU A 192 109.98 -41.52 -41.84
C LEU A 192 111.30 -41.94 -41.16
N VAL A 193 111.31 -42.13 -39.83
CA VAL A 193 112.46 -42.64 -39.08
C VAL A 193 112.79 -44.09 -39.46
N VAL A 194 111.78 -44.95 -39.64
CA VAL A 194 111.97 -46.32 -40.15
C VAL A 194 112.52 -46.30 -41.58
N LEU A 195 112.04 -45.39 -42.44
CA LEU A 195 112.56 -45.24 -43.80
C LEU A 195 114.01 -44.73 -43.82
N LEU A 196 114.36 -43.79 -42.93
CA LEU A 196 115.72 -43.27 -42.78
C LEU A 196 116.68 -44.31 -42.17
N LEU A 197 116.21 -45.15 -41.25
CA LEU A 197 116.96 -46.30 -40.73
C LEU A 197 117.16 -47.38 -41.80
N ALA A 198 116.18 -47.61 -42.68
CA ALA A 198 116.31 -48.52 -43.81
C ALA A 198 117.28 -47.97 -44.89
N ALA A 199 117.36 -46.65 -45.08
CA ALA A 199 118.29 -46.00 -45.99
C ALA A 199 119.72 -45.85 -45.43
N GLY A 200 119.90 -45.89 -44.11
CA GLY A 200 121.19 -45.86 -43.43
C GLY A 200 121.87 -47.23 -43.24
N ALA A 201 121.19 -48.33 -43.58
CA ALA A 201 121.67 -49.70 -43.38
C ALA A 201 122.16 -50.37 -44.68
N GLY A 202 122.57 -49.57 -45.67
CA GLY A 202 123.20 -50.03 -46.91
C GLY A 202 124.59 -49.41 -47.10
N TRP A 203 125.51 -49.70 -46.19
CA TRP A 203 126.96 -49.74 -46.42
C TRP A 203 127.39 -51.20 -46.31
#